data_AF-A0A0B5EVQ1-F1
#
_entry.id   AF-A0A0B5EVQ1-F1
#
_cell.length_a   1.000
_cell.length_b   1.000
_cell.length_c   1.000
_cell.angle_alpha   90.00
_cell.angle_beta   90.00
_cell.angle_gamma   90.00
#
_symmetry.space_group_name_H-M   'P 1'
#
loop_
_entity.id
_entity.type
_entity.pdbx_description
1 polymer ?
#
loop_
_entity_poly.entity_id
_entity_poly.type
_entity_poly.pdbx_seq_one_letter_code
_entity_poly.pdbx_strand_id
1 'polypeptide(L)'
;MGRHRSASPAPRGCALVELPAGRDRVREARRFTAAVLTRWRLPEETRECAVLAVGELTANAAQYGRSEMTVLLSLGTGELRLVVADHGDLRVPRQPRACGPEERGRGLGIVDCLATRVEISDTGAGRTVRASLPAAPAPADTAAAAAPAAAQPAEHILTGDPAPTADPAQLAQAALAPGDPTVAA
;
A
#
# COMPACT_ATOMS: atom_id res chain seq x y z
N MET A 1 -25.09 -22.25 -5.93
CA MET A 1 -23.83 -22.34 -5.15
C MET A 1 -23.52 -20.99 -4.52
N GLY A 2 -23.57 -20.89 -3.19
CA GLY A 2 -23.27 -19.67 -2.46
C GLY A 2 -21.77 -19.39 -2.43
N ARG A 3 -21.36 -18.19 -2.84
CA ARG A 3 -19.97 -17.74 -2.71
C ARG A 3 -19.73 -17.41 -1.24
N HIS A 4 -19.05 -18.29 -0.51
CA HIS A 4 -18.53 -17.93 0.81
C HIS A 4 -17.48 -16.83 0.60
N ARG A 5 -17.84 -15.56 0.86
CA ARG A 5 -16.83 -14.54 1.18
C ARG A 5 -16.17 -15.03 2.46
N SER A 6 -15.02 -15.66 2.37
CA SER A 6 -14.18 -15.88 3.55
C SER A 6 -13.89 -14.51 4.13
N ALA A 7 -14.47 -14.22 5.29
CA ALA A 7 -14.13 -13.04 6.05
C ALA A 7 -12.64 -13.15 6.36
N SER A 8 -11.83 -12.32 5.70
CA SER A 8 -10.41 -12.22 6.05
C SER A 8 -10.34 -11.82 7.52
N PRO A 9 -9.51 -12.47 8.35
CA PRO A 9 -9.37 -12.07 9.75
C PRO A 9 -9.08 -10.57 9.82
N ALA A 10 -9.68 -9.89 10.80
CA ALA A 10 -9.50 -8.46 10.98
C ALA A 10 -7.99 -8.12 11.03
N PRO A 11 -7.56 -7.05 10.36
CA PRO A 11 -6.15 -6.67 10.37
C PRO A 11 -5.70 -6.39 11.80
N ARG A 12 -4.53 -6.91 12.16
CA ARG A 12 -3.82 -6.63 13.43
C ARG A 12 -3.27 -5.22 13.47
N GLY A 13 -3.12 -4.58 12.31
CA GLY A 13 -2.75 -3.18 12.15
C GLY A 13 -3.22 -2.66 10.81
N CYS A 14 -3.65 -1.40 10.78
CA CYS A 14 -4.03 -0.68 9.57
C CYS A 14 -3.49 0.75 9.65
N ALA A 15 -2.93 1.27 8.56
CA ALA A 15 -2.47 2.64 8.48
C ALA A 15 -2.63 3.16 7.05
N LEU A 16 -3.07 4.40 6.90
CA LEU A 16 -3.29 5.03 5.60
C LEU A 16 -2.67 6.43 5.58
N VAL A 17 -2.16 6.82 4.42
CA VAL A 17 -1.83 8.21 4.11
C VAL A 17 -2.30 8.54 2.70
N GLU A 18 -2.84 9.74 2.53
CA GLU A 18 -3.16 10.32 1.23
C GLU A 18 -2.21 11.50 0.98
N LEU A 19 -1.70 11.58 -0.25
CA LEU A 19 -0.67 12.53 -0.65
C LEU A 19 -0.97 13.03 -2.07
N PRO A 20 -0.63 14.29 -2.40
CA PRO A 20 -0.52 14.70 -3.79
C PRO A 20 0.42 13.75 -4.53
N ALA A 21 0.07 13.32 -5.74
CA ALA A 21 0.86 12.45 -6.59
C ALA A 21 2.03 13.22 -7.25
N GLY A 22 2.88 13.81 -6.42
CA GLY A 22 4.08 14.54 -6.80
C GLY A 22 5.35 13.74 -6.50
N ARG A 23 6.39 13.92 -7.32
CA ARG A 23 7.69 13.24 -7.14
C ARG A 23 8.34 13.58 -5.78
N ASP A 24 8.09 14.77 -5.27
CA ASP A 24 8.50 15.26 -3.96
C ASP A 24 7.84 14.48 -2.79
N ARG A 25 6.65 13.92 -3.02
CA ARG A 25 5.87 13.17 -2.02
C ARG A 25 6.23 11.69 -1.92
N VAL A 26 6.98 11.14 -2.89
CA VAL A 26 7.46 9.74 -2.85
C VAL A 26 8.31 9.48 -1.60
N ARG A 27 9.14 10.45 -1.20
CA ARG A 27 9.95 10.33 0.02
C ARG A 27 9.10 10.31 1.29
N GLU A 28 8.00 11.04 1.29
CA GLU A 28 7.04 11.09 2.40
C GLU A 28 6.33 9.75 2.55
N ALA A 29 5.84 9.16 1.45
CA ALA A 29 5.26 7.82 1.44
C ALA A 29 6.22 6.75 2.00
N ARG A 30 7.49 6.74 1.56
CA ARG A 30 8.50 5.79 2.09
C ARG A 30 8.72 5.94 3.59
N ARG A 31 8.78 7.18 4.08
CA ARG A 31 8.96 7.48 5.52
C ARG A 31 7.76 7.04 6.34
N PHE A 32 6.56 7.32 5.84
CA PHE A 32 5.31 6.84 6.43
C PHE A 32 5.33 5.31 6.56
N THR A 33 5.65 4.60 5.47
CA THR A 33 5.75 3.14 5.48
C THR A 33 6.79 2.64 6.48
N ALA A 34 8.01 3.16 6.44
CA ALA A 34 9.07 2.74 7.37
C ALA A 34 8.67 2.94 8.85
N ALA A 35 8.03 4.07 9.17
CA ALA A 35 7.58 4.39 10.52
C ALA A 35 6.47 3.43 10.99
N VAL A 36 5.46 3.18 10.15
CA VAL A 36 4.36 2.25 10.46
C VAL A 36 4.89 0.83 10.68
N LEU A 37 5.71 0.32 9.76
CA LEU A 37 6.19 -1.06 9.85
C LEU A 37 7.17 -1.27 11.02
N THR A 38 7.93 -0.24 11.39
CA THR A 38 8.74 -0.24 12.62
C THR A 38 7.85 -0.29 13.86
N ARG A 39 6.77 0.49 13.90
CA ARG A 39 5.79 0.45 15.00
C ARG A 39 5.11 -0.90 15.14
N TRP A 40 4.84 -1.58 14.01
CA TRP A 40 4.29 -2.94 13.99
C TRP A 40 5.34 -4.04 14.25
N ARG A 41 6.62 -3.67 14.44
CA ARG A 41 7.72 -4.58 14.78
C ARG A 41 7.92 -5.70 13.74
N LEU A 42 7.76 -5.38 12.45
CA LEU A 42 8.06 -6.34 11.39
C LEU A 42 9.58 -6.56 11.25
N PRO A 43 10.02 -7.74 10.74
CA PRO A 43 11.42 -8.02 10.44
C PRO A 43 12.02 -6.96 9.51
N GLU A 44 13.34 -6.72 9.62
CA GLU A 44 14.06 -5.76 8.80
C GLU A 44 13.89 -6.00 7.30
N GLU A 45 14.11 -7.23 6.86
CA GLU A 45 13.93 -7.62 5.46
C GLU A 45 12.52 -7.31 4.95
N THR A 46 11.47 -7.66 5.70
CA THR A 46 10.07 -7.31 5.34
C THR A 46 9.88 -5.79 5.24
N ARG A 47 10.47 -5.02 6.16
CA ARG A 47 10.38 -3.55 6.16
C ARG A 47 11.05 -2.95 4.92
N GLU A 48 12.25 -3.41 4.59
CA GLU A 48 13.02 -2.95 3.42
C GLU A 48 12.28 -3.27 2.13
N CYS A 49 11.83 -4.50 1.96
CA CYS A 49 11.04 -4.94 0.80
C CYS A 49 9.76 -4.11 0.64
N ALA A 50 9.04 -3.86 1.74
CA ALA A 50 7.82 -3.07 1.70
C ALA A 50 8.06 -1.59 1.39
N VAL A 51 9.11 -0.98 1.96
CA VAL A 51 9.49 0.42 1.68
C VAL A 51 9.93 0.58 0.22
N LEU A 52 10.66 -0.40 -0.32
CA LEU A 52 11.04 -0.43 -1.74
C LEU A 52 9.79 -0.55 -2.63
N ALA A 53 8.92 -1.52 -2.35
CA ALA A 53 7.68 -1.71 -3.09
C ALA A 53 6.80 -0.46 -3.09
N VAL A 54 6.57 0.17 -1.93
CA VAL A 54 5.84 1.43 -1.85
C VAL A 54 6.54 2.55 -2.62
N GLY A 55 7.87 2.63 -2.56
CA GLY A 55 8.67 3.60 -3.32
C GLY A 55 8.45 3.49 -4.82
N GLU A 56 8.51 2.27 -5.36
CA GLU A 56 8.28 2.02 -6.79
C GLU A 56 6.84 2.32 -7.20
N LEU A 57 5.86 1.88 -6.41
CA LEU A 57 4.44 2.11 -6.72
C LEU A 57 4.05 3.59 -6.64
N THR A 58 4.57 4.32 -5.64
CA THR A 58 4.29 5.76 -5.50
C THR A 58 5.07 6.61 -6.50
N ALA A 59 6.26 6.19 -6.93
CA ALA A 59 6.94 6.80 -8.06
C ALA A 59 6.14 6.63 -9.37
N ASN A 60 5.56 5.45 -9.58
CA ASN A 60 4.67 5.20 -10.72
C ASN A 60 3.40 6.04 -10.65
N ALA A 61 2.78 6.19 -9.47
CA ALA A 61 1.63 7.07 -9.27
C ALA A 61 2.00 8.54 -9.53
N ALA A 62 3.13 9.01 -9.03
CA ALA A 62 3.58 10.39 -9.24
C ALA A 62 3.95 10.72 -10.70
N GLN A 63 4.40 9.71 -11.46
CA GLN A 63 4.76 9.91 -12.86
C GLN A 63 3.58 9.73 -13.82
N TYR A 64 2.76 8.70 -13.60
CA TYR A 64 1.74 8.27 -14.57
C TYR A 64 0.31 8.27 -14.00
N GLY A 65 0.14 8.54 -12.70
CA GLY A 65 -1.14 8.53 -12.02
C GLY A 65 -1.93 9.83 -12.19
N ARG A 66 -2.91 10.03 -11.31
CA ARG A 66 -3.74 11.24 -11.23
C ARG A 66 -3.11 12.28 -10.30
N SER A 67 -3.90 13.23 -9.82
CA SER A 67 -3.45 14.31 -8.93
C SER A 67 -3.15 13.84 -7.51
N GLU A 68 -3.84 12.80 -7.03
CA GLU A 68 -3.70 12.27 -5.67
C GLU A 68 -3.27 10.80 -5.70
N MET A 69 -2.65 10.37 -4.60
CA MET A 69 -2.33 8.97 -4.33
C MET A 69 -2.57 8.60 -2.88
N THR A 70 -3.03 7.38 -2.66
CA THR A 70 -3.25 6.79 -1.33
C THR A 70 -2.35 5.59 -1.14
N VAL A 71 -1.67 5.53 0.00
CA VAL A 71 -0.93 4.35 0.47
C VAL A 71 -1.66 3.79 1.68
N LEU A 72 -2.10 2.53 1.57
CA LEU A 72 -2.70 1.78 2.66
C LEU A 72 -1.84 0.57 2.99
N LEU A 73 -1.56 0.41 4.27
CA LEU A 73 -0.85 -0.72 4.86
C LEU A 73 -1.83 -1.47 5.74
N SER A 74 -1.88 -2.79 5.61
CA SER A 74 -2.67 -3.64 6.49
C SER A 74 -1.89 -4.90 6.85
N LEU A 75 -1.81 -5.19 8.15
CA LEU A 75 -1.12 -6.35 8.67
C LEU A 75 -2.12 -7.41 9.08
N GLY A 76 -2.12 -8.54 8.39
CA GLY A 76 -2.87 -9.74 8.75
C GLY A 76 -2.06 -10.71 9.60
N THR A 77 -2.53 -11.94 9.71
CA THR A 77 -1.74 -13.03 10.31
C THR A 77 -0.73 -13.53 9.29
N GLY A 78 0.53 -13.11 9.42
CA GLY A 78 1.65 -13.59 8.58
C GLY A 78 1.76 -12.94 7.19
N GLU A 79 0.91 -11.97 6.88
CA GLU A 79 0.90 -11.26 5.60
C GLU A 79 0.78 -9.74 5.82
N LEU A 80 1.62 -8.97 5.12
CA LEU A 80 1.53 -7.52 4.98
C LEU A 80 0.92 -7.22 3.61
N ARG A 81 -0.25 -6.57 3.60
CA ARG A 81 -0.89 -6.08 2.39
C ARG A 81 -0.62 -4.59 2.22
N LEU A 82 -0.10 -4.25 1.06
CA LEU A 82 0.19 -2.90 0.58
C LEU A 82 -0.83 -2.56 -0.51
N VAL A 83 -1.45 -1.39 -0.44
CA VAL A 83 -2.28 -0.87 -1.53
C VAL A 83 -1.79 0.53 -1.86
N VAL A 84 -1.49 0.76 -3.14
CA VAL A 84 -1.22 2.09 -3.67
C VAL A 84 -2.24 2.38 -4.76
N ALA A 85 -3.03 3.44 -4.56
CA ALA A 85 -4.02 3.89 -5.52
C ALA A 85 -3.68 5.31 -5.98
N ASP A 86 -3.87 5.60 -7.28
CA ASP A 86 -3.94 6.96 -7.80
C ASP A 86 -5.39 7.30 -8.18
N HIS A 87 -5.82 8.53 -7.87
CA HIS A 87 -7.17 9.05 -8.12
C HIS A 87 -7.16 10.58 -8.23
N GLY A 88 -8.26 11.17 -8.70
CA GLY A 88 -8.39 12.63 -8.83
C GLY A 88 -8.94 13.08 -10.17
N ASP A 89 -8.74 14.37 -10.49
CA ASP A 89 -9.45 15.03 -11.58
C ASP A 89 -9.18 14.36 -12.96
N LEU A 90 -10.27 13.91 -13.59
CA LEU A 90 -10.26 13.29 -14.90
C LEU A 90 -9.89 14.27 -16.03
N ARG A 91 -10.04 15.58 -15.79
CA ARG A 91 -9.73 16.65 -16.75
C ARG A 91 -8.23 16.86 -16.92
N VAL A 92 -7.42 16.41 -15.96
CA VAL A 92 -5.96 16.45 -16.06
C VAL A 92 -5.49 15.25 -16.88
N PRO A 93 -4.83 15.46 -18.03
CA PRO A 93 -4.29 14.37 -18.82
C PRO A 93 -3.24 13.59 -18.03
N ARG A 94 -3.37 12.26 -18.00
CA ARG A 94 -2.30 11.40 -17.46
C ARG A 94 -1.15 11.32 -18.47
N GLN A 95 0.07 11.20 -17.97
CA GLN A 95 1.17 10.77 -18.82
C GLN A 95 0.88 9.34 -19.33
N PRO A 96 0.97 9.08 -20.64
CA PRO A 96 0.84 7.73 -21.17
C PRO A 96 1.86 6.82 -20.49
N ARG A 97 1.41 5.68 -19.96
CA ARG A 97 2.33 4.61 -19.59
C ARG A 97 2.91 4.04 -20.88
N ALA A 98 4.24 4.05 -21.01
CA ALA A 98 4.89 3.43 -22.16
C ALA A 98 4.37 1.98 -22.31
N CYS A 99 3.88 1.64 -23.51
CA CYS A 99 3.09 0.43 -23.75
C CYS A 99 3.97 -0.80 -24.09
N GLY A 100 5.28 -0.75 -23.83
CA GLY A 100 6.21 -1.85 -24.06
C GLY A 100 6.45 -2.67 -22.77
N PRO A 101 6.63 -4.01 -22.86
CA PRO A 101 7.02 -4.83 -21.72
C PRO A 101 8.36 -4.37 -21.09
N GLU A 102 9.22 -3.72 -21.88
CA GLU A 102 10.54 -3.27 -21.45
C GLU A 102 10.51 -1.97 -20.63
N GLU A 103 9.47 -1.14 -20.79
CA GLU A 103 9.31 0.15 -20.09
C GLU A 103 8.18 0.16 -19.07
N ARG A 104 7.36 -0.90 -19.02
CA ARG A 104 6.50 -1.22 -17.87
C ARG A 104 7.31 -1.67 -16.63
N GLY A 105 8.58 -2.02 -16.81
CA GLY A 105 9.05 -3.26 -16.18
C GLY A 105 9.87 -3.17 -14.90
N ARG A 106 10.53 -2.04 -14.57
CA ARG A 106 11.43 -2.05 -13.39
C ARG A 106 10.67 -1.94 -12.08
N GLY A 107 9.86 -0.89 -11.91
CA GLY A 107 9.16 -0.69 -10.64
C GLY A 107 8.15 -1.78 -10.33
N LEU A 108 7.33 -2.18 -11.31
CA LEU A 108 6.40 -3.31 -11.13
C LEU A 108 7.12 -4.66 -11.11
N GLY A 109 8.19 -4.86 -11.89
CA GLY A 109 8.99 -6.09 -11.83
C GLY A 109 9.67 -6.27 -10.47
N ILE A 110 10.17 -5.20 -9.85
CA ILE A 110 10.67 -5.22 -8.46
C ILE A 110 9.53 -5.63 -7.52
N VAL A 111 8.36 -5.02 -7.63
CA VAL A 111 7.21 -5.37 -6.78
C VAL A 111 6.79 -6.83 -6.98
N ASP A 112 6.74 -7.32 -8.22
CA ASP A 112 6.42 -8.72 -8.56
C ASP A 112 7.47 -9.69 -8.00
N CYS A 113 8.75 -9.31 -7.94
CA CYS A 113 9.80 -10.12 -7.32
C CYS A 113 9.70 -10.17 -5.79
N LEU A 114 9.22 -9.10 -5.15
CA LEU A 114 9.15 -8.97 -3.69
C LEU A 114 7.84 -9.52 -3.10
N ALA A 115 6.77 -9.48 -3.87
CA ALA A 115 5.44 -9.83 -3.41
C ALA A 115 5.08 -11.28 -3.72
N THR A 116 4.34 -11.92 -2.83
CA THR A 116 3.73 -13.24 -3.07
C THR A 116 2.54 -13.17 -4.01
N ARG A 117 1.92 -11.99 -4.11
CA ARG A 117 0.77 -11.72 -4.97
C ARG A 117 0.73 -10.25 -5.32
N VAL A 118 0.48 -9.96 -6.59
CA VAL A 118 0.24 -8.61 -7.09
C VAL A 118 -1.06 -8.60 -7.88
N GLU A 119 -1.92 -7.61 -7.58
CA GLU A 119 -3.15 -7.35 -8.32
C GLU A 119 -3.17 -5.92 -8.79
N ILE A 120 -3.57 -5.74 -10.05
CA ILE A 120 -3.64 -4.42 -10.68
C ILE A 120 -5.05 -4.22 -11.19
N SER A 121 -5.67 -3.13 -10.77
CA SER A 121 -6.95 -2.67 -11.31
C SER A 121 -6.73 -1.27 -11.89
N ASP A 122 -6.89 -1.14 -13.20
CA ASP A 122 -6.77 0.12 -13.91
C ASP A 122 -8.16 0.52 -14.43
N THR A 123 -8.56 1.73 -14.11
CA THR A 123 -9.85 2.29 -14.50
C THR A 123 -9.62 3.68 -15.10
N GLY A 124 -10.60 4.17 -15.85
CA GLY A 124 -10.57 5.57 -16.30
C GLY A 124 -10.36 6.56 -15.15
N ALA A 125 -10.83 6.25 -13.94
CA ALA A 125 -10.72 7.09 -12.74
C ALA A 125 -9.37 7.00 -12.02
N GLY A 126 -8.70 5.86 -12.06
CA GLY A 126 -7.67 5.52 -11.08
C GLY A 126 -6.93 4.26 -11.45
N ARG A 127 -5.73 4.07 -10.94
CA ARG A 127 -5.13 2.73 -10.86
C ARG A 127 -4.90 2.38 -9.42
N THR A 128 -5.23 1.15 -9.07
CA THR A 128 -4.94 0.54 -7.78
C THR A 128 -4.03 -0.64 -7.98
N VAL A 129 -2.91 -0.65 -7.29
CA VAL A 129 -1.99 -1.79 -7.20
C VAL A 129 -2.04 -2.32 -5.77
N ARG A 130 -2.32 -3.62 -5.63
CA ARG A 130 -2.30 -4.34 -4.36
C ARG A 130 -1.16 -5.34 -4.39
N ALA A 131 -0.32 -5.35 -3.35
CA ALA A 131 0.78 -6.29 -3.20
C ALA A 131 0.72 -6.94 -1.81
N SER A 132 0.89 -8.26 -1.77
CA SER A 132 1.04 -9.03 -0.53
C SER A 132 2.49 -9.42 -0.32
N LEU A 133 3.03 -9.13 0.86
CA LEU A 133 4.36 -9.54 1.29
C LEU A 133 4.25 -10.46 2.51
N PRO A 134 5.19 -11.40 2.70
CA PRO A 134 5.26 -12.19 3.92
C PRO A 134 5.56 -11.26 5.11
N ALA A 135 4.76 -11.39 6.18
CA ALA A 135 4.97 -10.70 7.45
C ALA A 135 5.40 -11.65 8.58
N ALA A 136 5.74 -12.89 8.22
CA ALA A 136 6.35 -13.85 9.13
C ALA A 136 7.83 -13.50 9.36
N PRO A 137 8.41 -13.87 10.52
CA PRO A 137 9.86 -13.86 10.64
C PRO A 137 10.44 -14.74 9.52
N ALA A 138 11.43 -14.24 8.79
CA ALA A 138 12.23 -15.05 7.89
C ALA A 138 12.63 -16.35 8.61
N PRO A 139 12.71 -17.51 7.92
CA PRO A 139 13.14 -18.75 8.56
C PRO A 139 14.45 -18.48 9.31
N ALA A 140 14.46 -18.86 10.59
CA ALA A 140 15.54 -18.55 11.50
C ALA A 140 16.89 -18.99 10.92
N ASP A 141 17.69 -18.01 10.52
CA ASP A 141 19.12 -18.09 10.78
C ASP A 141 19.38 -17.45 12.16
N THR A 142 20.22 -18.11 12.94
CA THR A 142 20.16 -18.15 14.41
C THR A 142 20.60 -16.84 15.10
N ALA A 143 19.81 -16.40 16.11
CA ALA A 143 20.22 -15.87 17.42
C ALA A 143 19.61 -14.53 17.88
N ALA A 144 19.02 -14.60 19.09
CA ALA A 144 18.91 -13.60 20.16
C ALA A 144 17.95 -12.40 19.98
N ALA A 145 17.30 -11.87 21.01
CA ALA A 145 16.76 -12.33 22.29
C ALA A 145 15.97 -11.13 22.87
N ALA A 146 14.75 -11.40 23.34
CA ALA A 146 13.94 -10.76 24.40
C ALA A 146 13.96 -9.22 24.68
N ALA A 147 12.73 -8.69 24.85
CA ALA A 147 12.32 -7.33 25.25
C ALA A 147 12.57 -7.00 26.76
N PRO A 148 12.18 -5.81 27.34
CA PRO A 148 10.81 -5.22 27.41
C PRO A 148 10.76 -3.73 26.96
N ALA A 149 9.68 -3.15 26.43
CA ALA A 149 8.34 -2.84 26.95
C ALA A 149 8.30 -1.76 28.06
N ALA A 150 8.09 -0.49 27.66
CA ALA A 150 7.50 0.56 28.49
C ALA A 150 6.61 1.46 27.60
N ALA A 151 5.34 1.59 27.98
CA ALA A 151 4.34 2.48 27.41
C ALA A 151 4.63 3.95 27.76
N GLN A 152 4.21 4.92 26.93
CA GLN A 152 3.44 6.18 27.22
C GLN A 152 3.13 6.93 25.89
N PRO A 153 2.36 8.04 25.86
CA PRO A 153 1.03 8.18 25.28
C PRO A 153 1.00 8.74 23.83
N ALA A 154 -0.17 8.67 23.19
CA ALA A 154 -0.41 9.22 21.86
C ALA A 154 -0.50 10.75 21.90
N GLU A 155 0.43 11.42 21.22
CA GLU A 155 0.38 12.87 20.99
C GLU A 155 -0.31 13.14 19.66
N HIS A 156 -1.40 13.90 19.76
CA HIS A 156 -2.31 14.26 18.69
C HIS A 156 -1.69 15.43 17.91
N ILE A 157 -1.11 15.17 16.73
CA ILE A 157 -0.71 16.25 15.82
C ILE A 157 -1.90 16.55 14.90
N LEU A 158 -2.69 17.53 15.31
CA LEU A 158 -3.67 18.22 14.47
C LEU A 158 -2.92 19.14 13.50
N THR A 159 -3.14 18.99 12.20
CA THR A 159 -3.00 20.10 11.25
C THR A 159 -3.98 19.92 10.11
N GLY A 160 -4.95 20.83 10.05
CA GLY A 160 -5.76 21.12 8.87
C GLY A 160 -6.96 20.21 8.66
N ASP A 161 -8.15 20.75 8.84
CA ASP A 161 -9.43 20.13 8.49
C ASP A 161 -9.65 20.22 6.96
N PRO A 162 -9.89 19.11 6.25
CA PRO A 162 -10.61 19.14 4.99
C PRO A 162 -12.04 18.58 5.16
N ALA A 163 -12.95 19.15 4.37
CA ALA A 163 -14.37 18.80 4.23
C ALA A 163 -14.65 17.28 4.20
N PRO A 164 -15.86 16.82 4.60
CA PRO A 164 -16.11 15.43 4.95
C PRO A 164 -15.98 14.54 3.72
N THR A 165 -14.87 13.79 3.65
CA THR A 165 -14.62 12.84 2.57
C THR A 165 -14.29 11.51 3.22
N ALA A 166 -15.28 10.61 3.19
CA ALA A 166 -15.26 9.18 3.56
C ALA A 166 -14.46 8.76 4.81
N ASP A 167 -15.13 8.08 5.75
CA ASP A 167 -14.50 7.48 6.93
C ASP A 167 -13.25 6.67 6.53
N PRO A 168 -12.07 6.92 7.13
CA PRO A 168 -10.84 6.17 6.84
C PRO A 168 -11.01 4.65 7.03
N ALA A 169 -11.95 4.21 7.87
CA ALA A 169 -12.33 2.80 7.98
C ALA A 169 -13.04 2.28 6.70
N GLN A 170 -13.87 3.09 6.06
CA GLN A 170 -14.53 2.74 4.79
C GLN A 170 -13.55 2.70 3.61
N LEU A 171 -12.57 3.62 3.56
CA LEU A 171 -11.51 3.60 2.55
C LEU A 171 -10.61 2.37 2.70
N ALA A 172 -10.24 2.02 3.94
CA ALA A 172 -9.54 0.78 4.23
C ALA A 172 -10.39 -0.45 3.81
N GLN A 173 -11.68 -0.46 4.10
CA GLN A 173 -12.57 -1.59 3.78
C GLN A 173 -12.83 -1.74 2.26
N ALA A 174 -12.92 -0.64 1.51
CA ALA A 174 -13.02 -0.64 0.05
C ALA A 174 -11.72 -1.07 -0.63
N ALA A 175 -10.57 -0.66 -0.09
CA ALA A 175 -9.26 -1.08 -0.59
C ALA A 175 -8.95 -2.56 -0.29
N LEU A 176 -9.48 -3.10 0.81
CA LEU A 176 -9.39 -4.51 1.22
C LEU A 176 -10.42 -5.43 0.53
N ALA A 177 -11.40 -4.88 -0.19
CA ALA A 177 -12.37 -5.70 -0.93
C ALA A 177 -11.67 -6.39 -2.13
N PRO A 178 -11.86 -7.72 -2.32
CA PRO A 178 -11.37 -8.38 -3.52
C PRO A 178 -12.02 -7.72 -4.74
N GLY A 179 -11.21 -7.33 -5.73
CA GLY A 179 -11.71 -6.77 -6.98
C GLY A 179 -12.68 -7.77 -7.61
N ASP A 180 -13.90 -7.32 -7.92
CA ASP A 180 -14.89 -8.16 -8.58
C ASP A 180 -14.38 -8.50 -9.99
N PRO A 181 -14.16 -9.78 -10.35
CA PRO A 181 -13.72 -10.14 -11.69
C PRO A 181 -14.95 -10.17 -12.61
N THR A 182 -15.55 -9.04 -12.91
CA THR A 182 -16.58 -8.95 -13.96
C THR A 182 -16.71 -7.52 -14.46
N VAL A 183 -16.00 -7.18 -15.55
CA VAL A 183 -16.60 -6.71 -16.82
C VAL A 183 -15.55 -6.91 -17.92
N ALA A 184 -15.60 -8.07 -18.58
CA ALA A 184 -15.26 -8.16 -19.99
C ALA A 184 -16.59 -8.49 -20.68
N ALA A 185 -17.14 -7.50 -21.37
CA ALA A 185 -18.22 -7.69 -22.33
C ALA A 185 -17.61 -7.79 -23.72
#